data_AF-F8QI95-F1
#
_entry.id   AF-F8QI95-F1
#
_cell.length_a   1.000
_cell.length_b   1.000
_cell.length_c   1.000
_cell.angle_alpha   90.00
_cell.angle_beta   90.00
_cell.angle_gamma   90.00
#
_symmetry.space_group_name_H-M   'P 1'
#
loop_
_entity.id
_entity.type
_entity.pdbx_description
1 polymer ?
#
loop_
_entity_poly.entity_id
_entity_poly.type
_entity_poly.pdbx_seq_one_letter_code
_entity_poly.pdbx_strand_id
1 'polypeptide(L)' 'YGFFEVKVTTPDNLKHPILQLKYDTGNGLRTIAPVGKWKNMFYSEEIYNAMEYGYKF' A
#
# COMPACT_ATOMS: atom_id res chain seq x y z
N TYR A 1 1.37 -4.89 -17.56
CA TYR A 1 2.05 -5.16 -16.29
C TYR A 1 3.16 -4.15 -16.11
N GLY A 2 3.26 -3.51 -14.95
CA GLY A 2 4.24 -2.45 -14.70
C GLY A 2 4.10 -1.87 -13.30
N PHE A 3 5.02 -0.97 -12.94
CA PHE A 3 4.98 -0.26 -11.67
C PHE A 3 4.39 1.13 -11.86
N PHE A 4 3.43 1.49 -11.02
CA PHE A 4 2.70 2.75 -11.11
C PHE A 4 2.74 3.47 -9.77
N GLU A 5 2.98 4.78 -9.82
CA GLU A 5 2.90 5.64 -8.66
C GLU A 5 1.44 6.06 -8.45
N VAL A 6 0.82 5.58 -7.35
CA VAL A 6 -0.63 5.69 -7.11
C VAL A 6 -0.93 6.23 -5.73
N LYS A 7 -2.09 6.88 -5.56
CA LYS A 7 -2.55 7.40 -4.28
C LYS A 7 -3.48 6.39 -3.63
N VAL A 8 -2.95 5.65 -2.68
CA VAL A 8 -3.71 4.63 -1.97
C VAL A 8 -4.61 5.26 -0.91
N THR A 9 -5.86 4.83 -0.87
CA THR A 9 -6.82 5.08 0.22
C THR A 9 -7.30 3.72 0.74
N THR A 10 -7.05 3.43 2.02
CA THR A 10 -7.55 2.20 2.66
C THR A 10 -9.02 2.29 3.03
N PRO A 11 -9.73 1.15 3.07
CA PRO A 11 -11.02 1.07 3.72
C PRO A 11 -10.90 1.25 5.24
N ASP A 12 -11.93 1.84 5.86
CA ASP A 12 -11.94 2.18 7.29
C ASP A 12 -11.88 0.96 8.23
N ASN A 13 -12.25 -0.24 7.76
CA ASN A 13 -12.38 -1.44 8.59
C ASN A 13 -11.40 -2.57 8.18
N LEU A 14 -10.15 -2.20 7.92
CA LEU A 14 -9.10 -3.10 7.47
C LEU A 14 -8.43 -3.82 8.65
N LYS A 15 -8.76 -5.11 8.86
CA LYS A 15 -8.14 -5.92 9.93
C LYS A 15 -6.68 -6.30 9.65
N HIS A 16 -6.37 -6.59 8.39
CA HIS A 16 -5.04 -7.03 7.96
C HIS A 16 -4.62 -6.23 6.71
N PRO A 17 -3.70 -5.27 6.83
CA PRO A 17 -3.20 -4.53 5.69
C PRO A 17 -2.28 -5.41 4.84
N ILE A 18 -2.56 -5.45 3.54
CA ILE A 18 -1.86 -6.30 2.56
C ILE A 18 -0.75 -5.55 1.81
N LEU A 19 -0.81 -4.21 1.78
CA LEU A 19 0.20 -3.37 1.14
C LEU A 19 1.31 -3.04 2.14
N GLN A 20 2.44 -3.71 2.00
CA GLN A 20 3.62 -3.52 2.83
C GLN A 20 4.68 -2.70 2.09
N LEU A 21 5.32 -1.80 2.80
CA LEU A 21 6.32 -0.88 2.28
C LEU A 21 7.58 -0.97 3.12
N LYS A 22 8.75 -0.91 2.47
CA LYS A 22 10.00 -0.64 3.18
C LYS A 22 10.10 0.85 3.42
N TYR A 23 10.18 1.25 4.69
CA TYR A 23 10.32 2.62 5.10
C TYR A 23 11.58 2.77 5.96
N ASP A 24 12.43 3.71 5.57
CA ASP A 24 13.62 4.05 6.35
C ASP A 24 13.21 4.98 7.48
N THR A 25 13.47 4.56 8.72
CA THR A 25 13.10 5.33 9.92
C THR A 25 14.25 6.18 10.47
N GLY A 26 15.37 6.31 9.73
CA GLY A 26 16.61 6.92 10.20
C GLY A 26 17.39 6.04 11.18
N ASN A 27 16.76 5.01 11.73
CA ASN A 27 17.36 4.02 12.64
C ASN A 27 17.34 2.59 12.03
N GLY A 28 17.21 2.53 10.69
CA GLY A 28 17.13 1.30 9.90
C GLY A 28 15.87 1.19 9.05
N LEU A 29 15.93 0.24 8.12
CA LEU A 29 14.83 -0.15 7.24
C LEU A 29 13.82 -0.99 8.02
N ARG A 30 12.57 -0.54 8.03
CA ARG A 30 11.44 -1.26 8.63
C ARG A 30 10.39 -1.56 7.58
N THR A 31 9.76 -2.72 7.70
CA THR A 31 8.56 -3.04 6.92
C THR A 31 7.35 -2.49 7.66
N ILE A 32 6.65 -1.56 7.03
CA ILE A 32 5.42 -0.96 7.56
C ILE A 32 4.25 -1.26 6.63
N ALA A 33 3.04 -1.28 7.18
CA ALA A 33 1.81 -1.40 6.40
C ALA A 33 0.93 -0.19 6.76
N PRO A 34 1.06 0.94 6.05
CA PRO A 34 0.33 2.15 6.40
C PRO A 34 -1.18 1.96 6.21
N VAL A 35 -1.92 2.77 6.95
CA VAL A 35 -3.38 2.90 6.84
C VAL A 35 -3.74 4.38 6.66
N GLY A 36 -4.88 4.66 6.05
CA GLY A 36 -5.32 5.99 5.66
C GLY A 36 -5.06 6.31 4.18
N LYS A 37 -4.52 7.50 3.92
CA LYS A 37 -4.22 8.00 2.57
C LYS A 37 -2.72 8.22 2.42
N TRP A 38 -2.10 7.56 1.44
CA TRP A 38 -0.69 7.73 1.16
C TRP A 38 -0.42 7.55 -0.33
N LYS A 39 0.83 7.79 -0.74
CA LYS A 39 1.25 7.65 -2.13
C LYS A 39 2.48 6.76 -2.18
N ASN A 40 2.47 5.74 -3.04
CA ASN A 40 3.65 4.92 -3.29
C ASN A 40 3.57 4.26 -4.67
N MET A 41 4.69 3.67 -5.09
CA MET A 41 4.81 2.89 -6.31
C MET A 41 4.50 1.42 -6.02
N PHE A 42 3.53 0.88 -6.76
CA PHE A 42 3.11 -0.52 -6.65
C PHE A 42 3.09 -1.19 -8.02
N TYR A 43 3.28 -2.50 -8.05
CA TYR A 43 3.11 -3.28 -9.25
C TYR A 43 1.62 -3.42 -9.60
N SER A 44 1.30 -3.45 -10.89
CA SER A 44 -0.08 -3.47 -11.36
C SER A 44 -0.93 -4.60 -10.78
N GLU A 45 -0.35 -5.80 -10.58
CA GLU A 45 -1.10 -6.93 -9.99
C GLU A 45 -1.36 -6.73 -8.49
N GLU A 46 -0.45 -6.05 -7.76
CA GLU A 46 -0.68 -5.71 -6.36
C GLU A 46 -1.84 -4.72 -6.22
N ILE A 47 -1.92 -3.75 -7.15
CA ILE A 47 -3.01 -2.78 -7.21
C ILE A 47 -4.33 -3.50 -7.47
N TYR A 48 -4.42 -4.34 -8.51
CA TYR A 48 -5.65 -5.08 -8.83
C TYR A 48 -6.08 -6.00 -7.69
N ASN A 49 -5.16 -6.73 -7.08
CA ASN A 49 -5.44 -7.56 -5.92
C ASN A 49 -5.98 -6.73 -4.76
N ALA A 50 -5.33 -5.59 -4.45
CA ALA A 50 -5.78 -4.73 -3.35
C ALA A 50 -7.12 -4.04 -3.62
N MET A 51 -7.48 -3.76 -4.87
CA MET A 51 -8.81 -3.27 -5.22
C MET A 51 -9.91 -4.25 -4.80
N GLU A 52 -9.67 -5.57 -4.90
CA GLU A 52 -10.63 -6.58 -4.44
C GLU A 52 -10.87 -6.55 -2.93
N TYR A 53 -9.87 -6.10 -2.14
CA TYR A 53 -9.96 -5.91 -0.70
C TYR A 53 -10.46 -4.51 -0.29
N GLY A 54 -10.95 -3.71 -1.24
CA GLY A 54 -11.58 -2.42 -0.98
C GLY A 54 -10.62 -1.23 -0.93
N TYR A 55 -9.35 -1.41 -1.31
CA TYR A 55 -8.42 -0.29 -1.50
C TYR A 55 -8.82 0.53 -2.73
N LYS A 56 -8.61 1.85 -2.64
CA LYS A 56 -8.82 2.78 -3.75
C LYS A 56 -7.47 3.41 -4.12
N PHE A 57 -7.24 3.62 -5.42
CA PHE A 57 -5.95 4.06 -5.97
C PHE A 57 -6.11 5.32 -6.82
#